data_AF-A0A8T0PUN4-F1
#
_entry.id   AF-A0A8T0PUN4-F1
#
_cell.length_a   1.000
_cell.length_b   1.000
_cell.length_c   1.000
_cell.angle_alpha   90.00
_cell.angle_beta   90.00
_cell.angle_gamma   90.00
#
_symmetry.space_group_name_H-M   'P 1'
#
loop_
_entity.id
_entity.type
_entity.pdbx_description
1 polymer ?
#
loop_
_entity_poly.entity_id
_entity_poly.type
_entity_poly.pdbx_seq_one_letter_code
_entity_poly.pdbx_strand_id
1 'polypeptide(L)'
;MGTSSRRNATTAAALLLALMLSSSAARAAAADPGFSCGLSSPSRSLPFCDRSLPAAQRAADLVSRMMVAEKVSQMGDEAAGVPRLGVPPYKYWSEGLHGLAFWGHGLRFDGTVRGVTSFPQVLLTAASFDEGLWFRIGQAIAREARALYNLGQAEGLTIWSPNVNIFRDPRWGRGQETPGEDPATAGKYAVAFVRGIQGSSPAGGGGAPLQASACCKHATSYDLEDWNGVQRYNFDARVTARDLADTFNPPFRSCVVDGGATCVMCAYTAVNGVPACASSDLLTRTFRGDWGLDGYVASDCDAVAIMRDAQRYAPTPEDTVAVALKAGLDLNCGNYTQEHGMAAIRQGKMMEKDVDKALTNLFAVRMRLGHFDGDPRGSAPYGGLGAADVCTAEHKSLALEAAQDGIVLLKNDAGILPLDRSAVGSAAVIGHNANNPLVLSGNYFGPACETTTPLKGLQGYVKNVRFLAGCDSAACGFARGEAPGDPRTPHRWPRGHHVRAVQPQDRRHPLGRIPRPGRRAGHRKSPLRRPQPQREAPGDVVPRGLHQGAHDGHADARRPGHRLPRPELPLLHGQDRLQVRLRPQLLQVLAPANRRREEPCSQHEPTRRPARDV
;
A
#
# COMPACT_ATOMS: atom_id res chain seq x y z
N MET A 1 -65.59 -1.29 39.95
CA MET A 1 -65.26 -2.64 39.43
C MET A 1 -64.16 -2.50 38.38
N GLY A 2 -62.90 -2.60 38.81
CA GLY A 2 -61.73 -2.39 37.97
C GLY A 2 -60.77 -3.55 38.11
N THR A 3 -60.91 -4.58 37.28
CA THR A 3 -59.97 -5.70 37.18
C THR A 3 -60.14 -6.38 35.81
N SER A 4 -59.68 -5.73 34.73
CA SER A 4 -59.56 -6.44 33.44
C SER A 4 -58.45 -5.87 32.53
N SER A 5 -58.03 -4.62 32.70
CA SER A 5 -57.04 -4.01 31.79
C SER A 5 -55.56 -4.33 32.10
N ARG A 6 -55.24 -4.90 33.27
CA ARG A 6 -53.83 -5.14 33.67
C ARG A 6 -53.24 -6.49 33.26
N ARG A 7 -54.03 -7.44 32.74
CA ARG A 7 -53.53 -8.80 32.38
C ARG A 7 -53.10 -8.96 30.91
N ASN A 8 -53.53 -8.07 30.01
CA ASN A 8 -53.16 -8.14 28.59
C ASN A 8 -51.95 -7.26 28.23
N ALA A 9 -51.61 -6.27 29.07
CA ALA A 9 -50.41 -5.45 28.87
C ALA A 9 -49.12 -6.17 29.31
N THR A 10 -49.20 -7.09 30.29
CA THR A 10 -48.04 -7.84 30.79
C THR A 10 -47.65 -9.02 29.90
N THR A 11 -48.59 -9.64 29.19
CA THR A 11 -48.31 -10.73 28.24
C THR A 11 -47.81 -10.21 26.88
N ALA A 12 -48.31 -9.06 26.40
CA ALA A 12 -47.79 -8.43 25.20
C ALA A 12 -46.37 -7.84 25.40
N ALA A 13 -46.08 -7.27 26.57
CA ALA A 13 -44.74 -6.79 26.91
C ALA A 13 -43.73 -7.94 27.07
N ALA A 14 -44.15 -9.10 27.59
CA ALA A 14 -43.28 -10.27 27.72
C ALA A 14 -42.96 -10.95 26.37
N LEU A 15 -43.89 -10.97 25.41
CA LEU A 15 -43.60 -11.46 24.06
C LEU A 15 -42.73 -10.50 23.23
N LEU A 16 -42.90 -9.18 23.40
CA LEU A 16 -42.04 -8.19 22.76
C LEU A 16 -40.63 -8.16 23.37
N LEU A 17 -40.47 -8.43 24.67
CA LEU A 17 -39.15 -8.63 25.27
C LEU A 17 -38.52 -9.95 24.81
N ALA A 18 -39.28 -11.04 24.64
CA ALA A 18 -38.75 -12.30 24.12
C ALA A 18 -38.35 -12.25 22.63
N LEU A 19 -39.02 -11.43 21.81
CA LEU A 19 -38.61 -11.15 20.42
C LEU A 19 -37.47 -10.11 20.31
N MET A 20 -37.29 -9.23 21.29
CA MET A 20 -36.16 -8.29 21.36
C MET A 20 -34.91 -8.89 22.03
N LEU A 21 -35.03 -9.98 22.79
CA LEU A 21 -33.89 -10.73 23.35
C LEU A 21 -33.37 -11.86 22.44
N SER A 22 -33.99 -12.11 21.29
CA SER A 22 -33.53 -13.09 20.30
C SER A 22 -32.70 -12.49 19.15
N SER A 23 -32.39 -11.19 19.20
CA SER A 23 -31.63 -10.48 18.15
C SER A 23 -30.35 -9.81 18.64
N SER A 24 -29.75 -10.28 19.75
CA SER A 24 -28.47 -9.77 20.24
C SER A 24 -27.66 -10.82 21.00
N ALA A 25 -27.10 -11.79 20.27
CA ALA A 25 -25.80 -12.40 20.54
C ALA A 25 -25.51 -13.52 19.53
N ALA A 26 -25.63 -13.25 18.23
CA ALA A 26 -24.60 -13.80 17.35
C ALA A 26 -23.32 -13.01 17.70
N ARG A 27 -22.64 -13.40 18.79
CA ARG A 27 -21.18 -13.29 18.78
C ARG A 27 -20.82 -13.92 17.44
N ALA A 28 -20.26 -13.15 16.51
CA ALA A 28 -19.60 -13.73 15.38
C ALA A 28 -18.57 -14.68 15.99
N ALA A 29 -18.94 -15.96 16.12
CA ALA A 29 -18.01 -16.99 16.49
C ALA A 29 -16.95 -16.85 15.39
N ALA A 30 -15.73 -16.52 15.79
CA ALA A 30 -14.62 -16.60 14.87
C ALA A 30 -14.74 -17.99 14.23
N ALA A 31 -14.98 -18.01 12.92
CA ALA A 31 -15.02 -19.25 12.18
C ALA A 31 -13.66 -19.90 12.46
N ASP A 32 -13.68 -21.12 13.02
CA ASP A 32 -12.45 -21.82 13.33
C ASP A 32 -11.64 -21.89 12.03
N PRO A 33 -10.40 -21.39 11.99
CA PRO A 33 -9.59 -21.44 10.78
C PRO A 33 -9.59 -22.88 10.27
N GLY A 34 -10.06 -23.07 9.04
CA GLY A 34 -10.07 -24.39 8.45
C GLY A 34 -8.63 -24.85 8.29
N PHE A 35 -8.26 -25.94 8.97
CA PHE A 35 -6.96 -26.58 8.79
C PHE A 35 -7.14 -27.93 8.11
N SER A 36 -6.32 -28.21 7.09
CA SER A 36 -6.29 -29.52 6.45
C SER A 36 -5.48 -30.52 7.26
N CYS A 37 -5.72 -31.82 7.03
CA CYS A 37 -4.97 -32.92 7.64
C CYS A 37 -5.01 -32.99 9.17
N GLY A 38 -5.99 -32.32 9.81
CA GLY A 38 -6.27 -32.48 11.24
C GLY A 38 -6.76 -33.88 11.61
N LEU A 39 -6.90 -34.17 12.91
CA LEU A 39 -7.26 -35.50 13.42
C LEU A 39 -8.58 -36.04 12.82
N SER A 40 -9.53 -35.14 12.53
CA SER A 40 -10.85 -35.42 11.95
C SER A 40 -10.88 -35.35 10.42
N SER A 41 -9.75 -35.11 9.75
CA SER A 41 -9.72 -34.96 8.29
C SER A 41 -9.94 -36.31 7.58
N PRO A 42 -10.84 -36.38 6.57
CA PRO A 42 -11.08 -37.62 5.81
C PRO A 42 -9.88 -38.04 4.97
N SER A 43 -8.91 -37.14 4.76
CA SER A 43 -7.72 -37.34 3.93
C SER A 43 -6.43 -37.51 4.72
N ARG A 44 -6.52 -37.68 6.04
CA ARG A 44 -5.36 -37.69 6.95
C ARG A 44 -4.28 -38.71 6.58
N SER A 45 -4.66 -39.85 6.01
CA SER A 45 -3.73 -40.92 5.59
C SER A 45 -3.13 -40.72 4.20
N LEU A 46 -3.51 -39.67 3.47
CA LEU A 46 -3.01 -39.42 2.12
C LEU A 46 -1.60 -38.77 2.15
N PRO A 47 -0.74 -39.00 1.14
CA PRO A 47 0.63 -38.50 1.12
C PRO A 47 0.74 -36.98 1.28
N PHE A 48 -0.20 -36.18 0.76
CA PHE A 48 -0.16 -34.73 0.98
C PHE A 48 -0.30 -34.30 2.45
N CYS A 49 -0.77 -35.17 3.34
CA CYS A 49 -0.81 -34.96 4.79
C CYS A 49 0.43 -35.49 5.53
N ASP A 50 1.34 -36.20 4.86
CA ASP A 50 2.58 -36.68 5.45
C ASP A 50 3.65 -35.58 5.47
N ARG A 51 3.98 -35.11 6.67
CA ARG A 51 4.93 -34.00 6.88
C ARG A 51 6.38 -34.42 6.69
N SER A 52 6.67 -35.72 6.59
CA SER A 52 8.02 -36.20 6.28
C SER A 52 8.39 -36.00 4.81
N LEU A 53 7.39 -35.80 3.94
CA LEU A 53 7.58 -35.56 2.52
C LEU A 53 7.86 -34.08 2.22
N PRO A 54 8.72 -33.76 1.22
CA PRO A 54 8.91 -32.40 0.75
C PRO A 54 7.60 -31.72 0.31
N ALA A 55 7.48 -30.41 0.57
CA ALA A 55 6.29 -29.63 0.24
C ALA A 55 5.85 -29.76 -1.23
N ALA A 56 6.79 -29.81 -2.17
CA ALA A 56 6.51 -30.00 -3.59
C ALA A 56 5.89 -31.38 -3.89
N GLN A 57 6.34 -32.45 -3.22
CA GLN A 57 5.77 -33.79 -3.38
C GLN A 57 4.35 -33.85 -2.79
N ARG A 58 4.14 -33.24 -1.62
CA ARG A 58 2.82 -33.13 -1.00
C ARG A 58 1.85 -32.36 -1.89
N ALA A 59 2.29 -31.24 -2.46
CA ALA A 59 1.50 -30.44 -3.38
C ALA A 59 1.12 -31.20 -4.65
N ALA A 60 2.08 -31.91 -5.27
CA ALA A 60 1.83 -32.72 -6.45
C ALA A 60 0.82 -33.87 -6.18
N ASP A 61 0.95 -34.57 -5.04
CA ASP A 61 -0.02 -35.60 -4.63
C ASP A 61 -1.43 -35.00 -4.47
N LEU A 62 -1.56 -33.85 -3.79
CA LEU A 62 -2.85 -33.18 -3.65
C LEU A 62 -3.47 -32.81 -5.00
N VAL A 63 -2.69 -32.17 -5.89
CA VAL A 63 -3.16 -31.75 -7.22
C VAL A 63 -3.57 -32.94 -8.07
N SER A 64 -2.83 -34.06 -8.00
CA SER A 64 -3.16 -35.29 -8.74
C SER A 64 -4.51 -35.91 -8.34
N ARG A 65 -5.03 -35.57 -7.15
CA ARG A 65 -6.28 -36.07 -6.61
C ARG A 65 -7.48 -35.17 -6.89
N MET A 66 -7.25 -33.94 -7.38
CA MET A 66 -8.31 -32.99 -7.68
C MET A 66 -8.94 -33.27 -9.04
N MET A 67 -10.26 -33.11 -9.12
CA MET A 67 -10.96 -33.05 -10.40
C MET A 67 -10.65 -31.74 -11.13
N VAL A 68 -10.73 -31.70 -12.46
CA VAL A 68 -10.45 -30.50 -13.26
C VAL A 68 -11.23 -29.26 -12.78
N ALA A 69 -12.50 -29.45 -12.41
CA ALA A 69 -13.34 -28.37 -11.89
C ALA A 69 -12.85 -27.87 -10.50
N GLU A 70 -12.38 -28.78 -9.64
CA GLU A 70 -11.76 -28.43 -8.35
C GLU A 70 -10.45 -27.66 -8.61
N LYS A 71 -9.65 -28.09 -9.60
CA LYS A 71 -8.40 -27.40 -9.99
C LYS A 71 -8.67 -25.96 -10.46
N VAL A 72 -9.59 -25.77 -11.40
CA VAL A 72 -9.91 -24.42 -11.91
C VAL A 72 -10.46 -23.51 -10.81
N SER A 73 -11.22 -24.03 -9.84
CA SER A 73 -11.74 -23.24 -8.72
C SER A 73 -10.65 -22.75 -7.75
N GLN A 74 -9.44 -23.31 -7.79
CA GLN A 74 -8.30 -22.87 -6.99
C GLN A 74 -7.48 -21.72 -7.62
N MET A 75 -7.78 -21.32 -8.86
CA MET A 75 -6.94 -20.41 -9.66
C MET A 75 -7.24 -18.91 -9.47
N GLY A 76 -8.16 -18.57 -8.57
CA GLY A 76 -8.49 -17.20 -8.18
C GLY A 76 -7.95 -16.86 -6.78
N ASP A 77 -7.87 -15.57 -6.45
CA ASP A 77 -7.43 -15.13 -5.13
C ASP A 77 -8.38 -15.57 -4.01
N GLU A 78 -9.69 -15.65 -4.30
CA GLU A 78 -10.66 -16.37 -3.47
C GLU A 78 -10.79 -17.81 -3.96
N ALA A 79 -9.93 -18.70 -3.42
CA ALA A 79 -9.94 -20.11 -3.76
C ALA A 79 -11.03 -20.85 -2.98
N ALA A 80 -11.87 -21.60 -3.71
CA ALA A 80 -12.92 -22.40 -3.11
C ALA A 80 -12.34 -23.53 -2.22
N GLY A 81 -13.16 -24.10 -1.33
CA GLY A 81 -12.77 -25.34 -0.65
C GLY A 81 -12.82 -26.55 -1.61
N VAL A 82 -12.11 -27.61 -1.25
CA VAL A 82 -12.25 -28.96 -1.82
C VAL A 82 -12.70 -29.92 -0.71
N PRO A 83 -13.99 -29.94 -0.33
CA PRO A 83 -14.48 -30.65 0.85
C PRO A 83 -14.17 -32.15 0.85
N ARG A 84 -14.22 -32.79 -0.33
CA ARG A 84 -13.90 -34.22 -0.50
C ARG A 84 -12.47 -34.57 -0.07
N LEU A 85 -11.54 -33.63 -0.23
CA LEU A 85 -10.14 -33.76 0.16
C LEU A 85 -9.84 -33.08 1.51
N GLY A 86 -10.86 -32.57 2.21
CA GLY A 86 -10.68 -31.83 3.47
C GLY A 86 -9.84 -30.56 3.31
N VAL A 87 -9.90 -29.90 2.14
CA VAL A 87 -9.23 -28.62 1.90
C VAL A 87 -10.22 -27.48 2.09
N PRO A 88 -10.02 -26.59 3.06
CA PRO A 88 -10.89 -25.44 3.28
C PRO A 88 -10.65 -24.36 2.21
N PRO A 89 -11.60 -23.41 2.05
CA PRO A 89 -11.38 -22.23 1.23
C PRO A 89 -10.17 -21.44 1.75
N TYR A 90 -9.53 -20.70 0.84
CA TYR A 90 -8.33 -19.94 1.16
C TYR A 90 -8.34 -18.62 0.39
N LYS A 91 -8.01 -17.52 1.07
CA LYS A 91 -7.88 -16.21 0.43
C LYS A 91 -6.42 -15.82 0.29
N TYR A 92 -5.96 -15.74 -0.96
CA TYR A 92 -4.59 -15.35 -1.28
C TYR A 92 -4.34 -13.87 -1.11
N TRP A 93 -5.35 -13.03 -1.33
CA TRP A 93 -5.21 -11.59 -1.24
C TRP A 93 -5.25 -11.16 0.23
N SER A 94 -4.10 -10.79 0.77
CA SER A 94 -3.99 -10.04 2.02
C SER A 94 -2.90 -9.00 1.84
N GLU A 95 -3.07 -7.85 2.46
CA GLU A 95 -2.17 -6.71 2.28
C GLU A 95 -1.47 -6.39 3.60
N GLY A 96 -0.18 -6.06 3.50
CA GLY A 96 0.70 -5.85 4.65
C GLY A 96 1.78 -4.81 4.35
N LEU A 97 1.44 -3.75 3.61
CA LEU A 97 2.42 -2.83 3.02
C LEU A 97 3.27 -2.13 4.10
N HIS A 98 2.62 -1.68 5.17
CA HIS A 98 3.25 -1.01 6.32
C HIS A 98 2.46 -1.29 7.62
N GLY A 99 2.01 -2.53 7.76
CA GLY A 99 0.95 -2.94 8.69
C GLY A 99 -0.11 -3.75 7.95
N LEU A 100 -0.82 -4.64 8.65
CA LEU A 100 -1.91 -5.40 8.04
C LEU A 100 -3.04 -4.46 7.61
N ALA A 101 -3.65 -4.71 6.45
CA ALA A 101 -4.61 -3.78 5.86
C ALA A 101 -6.01 -4.40 5.69
N PHE A 102 -7.04 -3.54 5.65
CA PHE A 102 -8.41 -4.00 5.32
C PHE A 102 -8.60 -4.28 3.82
N TRP A 103 -7.62 -3.94 2.99
CA TRP A 103 -7.63 -4.28 1.57
C TRP A 103 -7.29 -5.76 1.38
N GLY A 104 -8.00 -6.43 0.47
CA GLY A 104 -7.69 -7.78 0.02
C GLY A 104 -8.64 -8.90 0.43
N HIS A 105 -9.72 -8.64 1.16
CA HIS A 105 -10.74 -9.65 1.53
C HIS A 105 -10.25 -10.80 2.45
N GLY A 106 -8.94 -11.06 2.56
CA GLY A 106 -8.37 -12.11 3.40
C GLY A 106 -8.23 -11.79 4.89
N LEU A 107 -8.38 -10.52 5.28
CA LEU A 107 -8.24 -10.06 6.67
C LEU A 107 -9.54 -9.43 7.20
N ARG A 108 -9.88 -9.73 8.45
CA ARG A 108 -11.05 -9.19 9.15
C ARG A 108 -10.67 -8.58 10.50
N PHE A 109 -11.23 -7.41 10.79
CA PHE A 109 -10.98 -6.65 12.03
C PHE A 109 -12.26 -6.46 12.88
N ASP A 110 -13.21 -7.37 12.73
CA ASP A 110 -14.51 -7.38 13.39
C ASP A 110 -14.58 -8.36 14.60
N GLY A 111 -13.48 -9.07 14.88
CA GLY A 111 -13.36 -10.03 15.98
C GLY A 111 -12.67 -9.48 17.23
N THR A 112 -11.93 -10.35 17.93
CA THR A 112 -11.16 -10.04 19.15
C THR A 112 -10.12 -8.95 18.88
N VAL A 113 -9.44 -9.03 17.73
CA VAL A 113 -8.48 -8.03 17.28
C VAL A 113 -9.22 -7.02 16.39
N ARG A 114 -9.30 -5.77 16.85
CA ARG A 114 -9.99 -4.67 16.13
C ARG A 114 -9.05 -3.61 15.57
N GLY A 115 -7.75 -3.76 15.84
CA GLY A 115 -6.70 -2.87 15.38
C GLY A 115 -5.35 -3.58 15.36
N VAL A 116 -4.47 -3.10 14.51
CA VAL A 116 -3.12 -3.62 14.24
C VAL A 116 -2.12 -2.48 14.29
N THR A 117 -0.84 -2.84 14.36
CA THR A 117 0.22 -1.84 14.35
C THR A 117 0.30 -1.21 12.96
N SER A 118 0.21 0.12 12.90
CA SER A 118 0.39 0.90 11.67
C SER A 118 1.76 1.55 11.71
N PHE A 119 2.68 1.03 10.89
CA PHE A 119 4.00 1.62 10.69
C PHE A 119 3.90 2.84 9.77
N PRO A 120 4.92 3.70 9.69
CA PRO A 120 4.97 4.72 8.67
C PRO A 120 4.92 4.13 7.27
N GLN A 121 4.39 4.90 6.33
CA GLN A 121 4.37 4.53 4.92
C GLN A 121 5.79 4.24 4.40
N VAL A 122 5.92 3.31 3.45
CA VAL A 122 7.21 2.72 3.03
C VAL A 122 8.28 3.77 2.72
N LEU A 123 7.92 4.84 2.01
CA LEU A 123 8.86 5.91 1.66
C LEU A 123 9.49 6.59 2.89
N LEU A 124 8.75 6.75 3.99
CA LEU A 124 9.32 7.32 5.23
C LEU A 124 10.27 6.33 5.89
N THR A 125 9.83 5.08 6.03
CA THR A 125 10.65 4.02 6.64
C THR A 125 11.93 3.77 5.84
N ALA A 126 11.89 3.82 4.51
CA ALA A 126 13.07 3.67 3.66
C ALA A 126 14.08 4.82 3.82
N ALA A 127 13.64 6.00 4.24
CA ALA A 127 14.53 7.14 4.48
C ALA A 127 15.44 6.96 5.71
N SER A 128 15.24 5.91 6.53
CA SER A 128 16.17 5.54 7.59
C SER A 128 17.47 4.90 7.07
N PHE A 129 17.45 4.33 5.86
CA PHE A 129 18.53 3.51 5.30
C PHE A 129 18.99 2.36 6.23
N ASP A 130 18.07 1.82 7.04
CA ASP A 130 18.34 0.76 8.01
C ASP A 130 17.64 -0.55 7.62
N GLU A 131 18.40 -1.48 7.06
CA GLU A 131 17.95 -2.83 6.69
C GLU A 131 17.43 -3.63 7.89
N GLY A 132 18.00 -3.43 9.09
CA GLY A 132 17.58 -4.09 10.32
C GLY A 132 16.22 -3.60 10.81
N LEU A 133 15.95 -2.30 10.69
CA LEU A 133 14.62 -1.73 10.93
C LEU A 133 13.58 -2.29 9.96
N TRP A 134 13.89 -2.34 8.66
CA TRP A 134 12.97 -2.86 7.64
C TRP A 134 12.63 -4.34 7.86
N PHE A 135 13.62 -5.15 8.26
CA PHE A 135 13.43 -6.54 8.64
C PHE A 135 12.49 -6.70 9.84
N ARG A 136 12.71 -5.93 10.92
CA ARG A 136 11.88 -5.99 12.13
C ARG A 136 10.43 -5.58 11.86
N ILE A 137 10.20 -4.62 10.97
CA ILE A 137 8.85 -4.23 10.54
C ILE A 137 8.16 -5.39 9.83
N GLY A 138 8.82 -6.03 8.86
CA GLY A 138 8.29 -7.23 8.20
C GLY A 138 7.97 -8.35 9.19
N GLN A 139 8.85 -8.59 10.16
CA GLN A 139 8.65 -9.59 11.21
C GLN A 139 7.44 -9.31 12.09
N ALA A 140 7.26 -8.05 12.52
CA ALA A 140 6.10 -7.63 13.30
C ALA A 140 4.79 -7.84 12.52
N ILE A 141 4.75 -7.44 11.24
CA ILE A 141 3.58 -7.62 10.37
C ILE A 141 3.21 -9.10 10.23
N ALA A 142 4.19 -9.97 9.97
CA ALA A 142 3.93 -11.41 9.85
C ALA A 142 3.52 -12.06 11.19
N ARG A 143 4.02 -11.55 12.33
CA ARG A 143 3.61 -12.02 13.65
C ARG A 143 2.14 -11.68 13.92
N GLU A 144 1.74 -10.45 13.62
CA GLU A 144 0.33 -10.05 13.71
C GLU A 144 -0.54 -10.85 12.72
N ALA A 145 -0.04 -11.15 11.51
CA ALA A 145 -0.78 -11.94 10.52
C ALA A 145 -1.10 -13.35 11.04
N ARG A 146 -0.10 -14.01 11.65
CA ARG A 146 -0.27 -15.32 12.29
C ARG A 146 -1.24 -15.27 13.46
N ALA A 147 -1.16 -14.23 14.30
CA ALA A 147 -2.11 -14.04 15.38
C ALA A 147 -3.55 -13.92 14.87
N LEU A 148 -3.81 -13.10 13.84
CA LEU A 148 -5.13 -13.00 13.23
C LEU A 148 -5.58 -14.33 12.60
N TYR A 149 -4.67 -15.05 11.93
CA TYR A 149 -4.97 -16.34 11.33
C TYR A 149 -5.38 -17.39 12.36
N ASN A 150 -4.62 -17.53 13.45
CA ASN A 150 -4.95 -18.45 14.54
C ASN A 150 -6.27 -18.11 15.26
N LEU A 151 -6.66 -16.83 15.23
CA LEU A 151 -7.94 -16.34 15.76
C LEU A 151 -9.10 -16.45 14.76
N GLY A 152 -8.89 -17.01 13.56
CA GLY A 152 -9.91 -17.08 12.51
C GLY A 152 -10.27 -15.73 11.89
N GLN A 153 -9.44 -14.71 12.12
CA GLN A 153 -9.59 -13.35 11.56
C GLN A 153 -8.77 -13.13 10.29
N ALA A 154 -7.94 -14.09 9.89
CA ALA A 154 -7.34 -14.15 8.56
C ALA A 154 -7.73 -15.47 7.88
N GLU A 155 -8.07 -15.41 6.60
CA GLU A 155 -8.45 -16.55 5.75
C GLU A 155 -7.30 -17.02 4.84
N GLY A 156 -6.11 -16.47 5.07
CA GLY A 156 -4.86 -16.83 4.42
C GLY A 156 -3.66 -16.17 5.08
N LEU A 157 -2.46 -16.53 4.62
CA LEU A 157 -1.17 -16.09 5.14
C LEU A 157 -0.21 -15.63 4.02
N THR A 158 -0.78 -15.24 2.89
CA THR A 158 -0.07 -14.69 1.74
C THR A 158 -0.24 -13.18 1.74
N ILE A 159 0.84 -12.47 2.03
CA ILE A 159 0.87 -11.03 2.17
C ILE A 159 1.45 -10.45 0.89
N TRP A 160 0.65 -9.73 0.12
CA TRP A 160 1.05 -9.13 -1.15
C TRP A 160 1.84 -7.85 -0.94
N SER A 161 3.00 -7.98 -0.31
CA SER A 161 3.96 -6.93 -0.02
C SER A 161 5.36 -7.55 -0.01
N PRO A 162 6.42 -6.79 -0.31
CA PRO A 162 6.46 -5.32 -0.48
C PRO A 162 6.15 -4.81 -1.91
N ASN A 163 5.84 -3.52 -2.03
CA ASN A 163 5.93 -2.80 -3.30
C ASN A 163 7.37 -2.28 -3.48
N VAL A 164 8.06 -2.77 -4.50
CA VAL A 164 9.50 -2.51 -4.75
C VAL A 164 9.73 -1.87 -6.12
N ASN A 165 8.67 -1.36 -6.75
CA ASN A 165 8.81 -0.54 -7.94
C ASN A 165 9.64 0.72 -7.63
N ILE A 166 10.32 1.23 -8.65
CA ILE A 166 11.11 2.46 -8.55
C ILE A 166 10.18 3.67 -8.63
N PHE A 167 10.28 4.61 -7.69
CA PHE A 167 9.58 5.89 -7.74
C PHE A 167 10.22 6.86 -8.74
N ARG A 168 10.36 6.42 -9.99
CA ARG A 168 11.13 7.09 -11.05
C ARG A 168 10.56 8.48 -11.39
N ASP A 169 9.24 8.59 -11.43
CA ASP A 169 8.58 9.86 -11.71
C ASP A 169 7.82 10.34 -10.46
N PRO A 170 8.23 11.51 -9.90
CA PRO A 170 7.80 11.99 -8.59
C PRO A 170 6.31 12.32 -8.52
N ARG A 171 5.62 12.32 -9.66
CA ARG A 171 4.18 12.54 -9.71
C ARG A 171 3.43 11.27 -9.27
N TRP A 172 4.01 10.06 -9.38
CA TRP A 172 3.30 8.77 -9.25
C TRP A 172 2.51 8.67 -7.95
N GLY A 173 1.20 8.41 -8.05
CA GLY A 173 0.29 8.39 -6.91
C GLY A 173 0.60 7.29 -5.90
N ARG A 174 1.29 6.23 -6.34
CA ARG A 174 1.71 5.09 -5.52
C ARG A 174 3.20 5.11 -5.16
N GLY A 175 3.94 6.16 -5.51
CA GLY A 175 5.33 6.30 -5.12
C GLY A 175 5.58 6.28 -3.61
N GLN A 176 4.58 6.72 -2.83
CA GLN A 176 4.60 6.61 -1.38
C GLN A 176 4.76 5.16 -0.89
N GLU A 177 4.28 4.19 -1.65
CA GLU A 177 4.31 2.75 -1.30
C GLU A 177 5.69 2.12 -1.53
N THR A 178 6.65 2.88 -2.06
CA THR A 178 7.93 2.35 -2.52
C THR A 178 9.08 2.82 -1.64
N PRO A 179 10.21 2.09 -1.63
CA PRO A 179 11.44 2.52 -0.96
C PRO A 179 12.21 3.63 -1.71
N GLY A 180 11.56 4.39 -2.60
CA GLY A 180 12.15 5.54 -3.29
C GLY A 180 12.56 5.26 -4.74
N GLU A 181 13.46 6.09 -5.25
CA GLU A 181 13.85 6.12 -6.68
C GLU A 181 15.12 5.34 -7.01
N ASP A 182 15.82 4.80 -6.00
CA ASP A 182 17.11 4.14 -6.17
C ASP A 182 16.97 2.59 -6.19
N PRO A 183 17.39 1.90 -7.26
CA PRO A 183 17.29 0.44 -7.36
C PRO A 183 18.06 -0.33 -6.30
N ALA A 184 19.19 0.18 -5.81
CA ALA A 184 19.98 -0.51 -4.79
C ALA A 184 19.30 -0.46 -3.41
N THR A 185 18.81 0.72 -3.01
CA THR A 185 17.98 0.90 -1.82
C THR A 185 16.72 0.06 -1.88
N ALA A 186 16.04 0.07 -3.03
CA ALA A 186 14.83 -0.73 -3.23
C ALA A 186 15.09 -2.24 -3.15
N GLY A 187 16.21 -2.72 -3.70
CA GLY A 187 16.63 -4.12 -3.58
C GLY A 187 16.92 -4.52 -2.14
N LYS A 188 17.67 -3.71 -1.39
CA LYS A 188 17.96 -3.95 0.04
C LYS A 188 16.70 -3.96 0.89
N TYR A 189 15.79 -3.02 0.66
CA TYR A 189 14.48 -2.99 1.30
C TYR A 189 13.68 -4.28 1.01
N ALA A 190 13.65 -4.70 -0.26
CA ALA A 190 12.98 -5.93 -0.66
C ALA A 190 13.49 -7.15 0.12
N VAL A 191 14.82 -7.32 0.18
CA VAL A 191 15.46 -8.45 0.89
C VAL A 191 15.11 -8.44 2.38
N ALA A 192 15.31 -7.31 3.05
CA ALA A 192 15.05 -7.19 4.49
C ALA A 192 13.58 -7.45 4.82
N PHE A 193 12.67 -6.82 4.10
CA PHE A 193 11.23 -6.95 4.34
C PHE A 193 10.72 -8.36 4.05
N VAL A 194 11.14 -8.97 2.94
CA VAL A 194 10.77 -10.35 2.59
C VAL A 194 11.25 -11.34 3.64
N ARG A 195 12.52 -11.24 4.08
CA ARG A 195 13.05 -12.12 5.13
C ARG A 195 12.26 -11.97 6.44
N GLY A 196 11.92 -10.74 6.81
CA GLY A 196 11.08 -10.45 7.98
C GLY A 196 9.69 -11.10 7.87
N ILE A 197 9.01 -10.93 6.74
CA ILE A 197 7.67 -11.51 6.52
C ILE A 197 7.70 -13.04 6.54
N GLN A 198 8.70 -13.64 5.89
CA GLN A 198 8.77 -15.08 5.73
C GLN A 198 9.27 -15.83 6.97
N GLY A 199 9.79 -15.11 7.96
CA GLY A 199 10.33 -15.69 9.19
C GLY A 199 11.74 -16.26 9.03
N SER A 200 12.49 -15.81 8.01
CA SER A 200 13.90 -16.16 7.83
C SER A 200 14.78 -15.36 8.78
N SER A 201 16.00 -15.84 9.06
CA SER A 201 16.96 -15.01 9.80
C SER A 201 17.40 -13.80 8.95
N PRO A 202 17.87 -12.69 9.56
CA PRO A 202 18.42 -11.56 8.81
C PRO A 202 19.55 -11.95 7.86
N ALA A 203 20.34 -12.98 8.20
CA ALA A 203 21.45 -13.50 7.40
C ALA A 203 21.01 -14.51 6.31
N GLY A 204 19.72 -14.82 6.21
CA GLY A 204 19.19 -15.88 5.36
C GLY A 204 19.15 -17.25 6.06
N GLY A 205 18.89 -18.31 5.29
CA GLY A 205 18.73 -19.67 5.79
C GLY A 205 17.29 -20.16 5.63
N GLY A 206 17.10 -21.17 4.77
CA GLY A 206 15.81 -21.80 4.48
C GLY A 206 15.74 -23.22 5.06
N GLY A 207 14.61 -23.50 5.70
CA GLY A 207 14.13 -24.79 6.22
C GLY A 207 12.81 -24.52 6.98
N ALA A 208 11.77 -25.33 6.76
CA ALA A 208 10.38 -25.08 7.18
C ALA A 208 10.20 -24.76 8.70
N PRO A 209 9.09 -24.10 9.11
CA PRO A 209 7.98 -23.55 8.30
C PRO A 209 8.02 -22.02 8.09
N LEU A 210 7.36 -21.52 7.03
CA LEU A 210 7.22 -20.09 6.73
C LEU A 210 6.32 -19.40 7.77
N GLN A 211 6.68 -18.20 8.22
CA GLN A 211 5.80 -17.40 9.06
C GLN A 211 4.64 -16.79 8.26
N ALA A 212 4.90 -16.19 7.12
CA ALA A 212 3.92 -15.80 6.11
C ALA A 212 4.57 -15.85 4.72
N SER A 213 3.81 -15.73 3.64
CA SER A 213 4.35 -15.63 2.29
C SER A 213 4.44 -14.15 1.90
N ALA A 214 5.58 -13.72 1.36
CA ALA A 214 5.78 -12.38 0.82
C ALA A 214 5.64 -12.36 -0.70
N CYS A 215 5.04 -11.30 -1.26
CA CYS A 215 4.93 -11.11 -2.70
C CYS A 215 5.47 -9.75 -3.15
N CYS A 216 6.57 -9.75 -3.89
CA CYS A 216 7.11 -8.53 -4.45
C CYS A 216 6.28 -8.05 -5.64
N LYS A 217 5.86 -6.79 -5.59
CA LYS A 217 5.00 -6.19 -6.61
C LYS A 217 5.49 -4.81 -7.04
N HIS A 218 5.16 -4.36 -8.26
CA HIS A 218 4.44 -5.02 -9.34
C HIS A 218 5.42 -5.18 -10.51
N ALA A 219 5.78 -6.43 -10.83
CA ALA A 219 6.81 -6.76 -11.79
C ALA A 219 6.24 -6.72 -13.23
N THR A 220 6.76 -5.89 -14.13
CA THR A 220 7.80 -4.87 -13.94
C THR A 220 7.42 -3.60 -14.70
N SER A 221 8.23 -2.54 -14.54
CA SER A 221 8.04 -1.26 -15.24
C SER A 221 6.68 -0.58 -15.00
N TYR A 222 6.10 -0.80 -13.83
CA TYR A 222 4.87 -0.15 -13.38
C TYR A 222 5.21 1.01 -12.43
N ASP A 223 5.10 2.23 -12.93
CA ASP A 223 5.41 3.47 -12.21
C ASP A 223 4.46 4.64 -12.54
N LEU A 224 3.27 4.31 -13.07
CA LEU A 224 2.27 5.27 -13.56
C LEU A 224 0.84 4.80 -13.27
N GLU A 225 0.01 5.70 -12.72
CA GLU A 225 -1.43 5.43 -12.47
C GLU A 225 -2.30 5.92 -13.62
N ASP A 226 -2.30 7.23 -13.82
CA ASP A 226 -3.09 7.96 -14.82
C ASP A 226 -2.37 9.28 -15.08
N TRP A 227 -1.88 9.48 -16.30
CA TRP A 227 -1.22 10.72 -16.69
C TRP A 227 -1.38 10.99 -18.18
N ASN A 228 -1.72 12.22 -18.53
CA ASN A 228 -1.87 12.68 -19.92
C ASN A 228 -2.80 11.80 -20.76
N GLY A 229 -3.90 11.32 -20.16
CA GLY A 229 -4.88 10.44 -20.82
C GLY A 229 -4.45 8.97 -20.93
N VAL A 230 -3.27 8.61 -20.41
CA VAL A 230 -2.76 7.24 -20.37
C VAL A 230 -3.01 6.66 -18.98
N GLN A 231 -3.71 5.53 -18.91
CA GLN A 231 -4.03 4.84 -17.67
C GLN A 231 -3.17 3.60 -17.51
N ARG A 232 -2.89 3.20 -16.27
CA ARG A 232 -2.11 1.99 -15.95
C ARG A 232 -2.59 0.73 -16.68
N TYR A 233 -3.90 0.62 -16.92
CA TYR A 233 -4.52 -0.55 -17.55
C TYR A 233 -4.22 -0.69 -19.05
N ASN A 234 -3.93 0.41 -19.75
CA ASN A 234 -3.60 0.41 -21.18
C ASN A 234 -2.22 1.02 -21.46
N PHE A 235 -1.39 1.15 -20.42
CA PHE A 235 -0.04 1.66 -20.55
C PHE A 235 0.89 0.57 -21.12
N ASP A 236 1.58 0.90 -22.21
CA ASP A 236 2.68 0.12 -22.78
C ASP A 236 4.00 0.85 -22.48
N ALA A 237 4.72 0.36 -21.49
CA ALA A 237 6.02 0.87 -21.11
C ALA A 237 7.04 0.49 -22.19
N ARG A 238 7.56 1.52 -22.88
CA ARG A 238 8.67 1.38 -23.82
C ARG A 238 9.98 1.48 -23.04
N VAL A 239 10.61 0.33 -22.79
CA VAL A 239 11.77 0.22 -21.89
C VAL A 239 12.90 -0.52 -22.60
N THR A 240 14.11 0.05 -22.57
CA THR A 240 15.27 -0.63 -23.17
C THR A 240 15.70 -1.83 -22.33
N ALA A 241 16.40 -2.80 -22.92
CA ALA A 241 16.97 -3.91 -22.16
C ALA A 241 17.93 -3.43 -21.06
N ARG A 242 18.62 -2.31 -21.30
CA ARG A 242 19.49 -1.66 -20.32
C ARG A 242 18.68 -1.12 -19.14
N ASP A 243 17.62 -0.35 -19.36
CA ASP A 243 16.82 0.20 -18.26
C ASP A 243 16.11 -0.90 -17.46
N LEU A 244 15.70 -1.99 -18.14
CA LEU A 244 15.19 -3.17 -17.44
C LEU A 244 16.25 -3.75 -16.51
N ALA A 245 17.48 -3.94 -16.99
CA ALA A 245 18.58 -4.52 -16.22
C ALA A 245 19.11 -3.59 -15.12
N ASP A 246 19.18 -2.28 -15.36
CA ASP A 246 19.84 -1.32 -14.47
C ASP A 246 18.87 -0.67 -13.48
N THR A 247 17.57 -0.58 -13.81
CA THR A 247 16.59 0.18 -13.01
C THR A 247 15.41 -0.66 -12.54
N PHE A 248 14.65 -1.28 -13.44
CA PHE A 248 13.35 -1.85 -13.09
C PHE A 248 13.41 -3.23 -12.45
N ASN A 249 14.28 -4.12 -12.95
CA ASN A 249 14.38 -5.49 -12.48
C ASN A 249 15.30 -5.72 -11.26
N PRO A 250 16.34 -4.91 -10.96
CA PRO A 250 17.19 -5.15 -9.79
C PRO A 250 16.46 -5.41 -8.48
N PRO A 251 15.42 -4.62 -8.08
CA PRO A 251 14.71 -4.87 -6.83
C PRO A 251 13.97 -6.21 -6.81
N PHE A 252 13.39 -6.62 -7.93
CA PHE A 252 12.70 -7.92 -8.05
C PHE A 252 13.69 -9.08 -8.09
N ARG A 253 14.84 -8.92 -8.75
CA ARG A 253 15.91 -9.92 -8.71
C ARG A 253 16.38 -10.14 -7.27
N SER A 254 16.71 -9.07 -6.55
CA SER A 254 17.12 -9.20 -5.14
C SER A 254 16.01 -9.76 -4.26
N CYS A 255 14.76 -9.38 -4.50
CA CYS A 255 13.61 -9.96 -3.81
C CYS A 255 13.56 -11.50 -3.92
N VAL A 256 13.77 -12.04 -5.12
CA VAL A 256 13.73 -13.50 -5.37
C VAL A 256 15.02 -14.17 -4.94
N VAL A 257 16.16 -13.72 -5.46
CA VAL A 257 17.47 -14.39 -5.29
C VAL A 257 18.00 -14.24 -3.87
N ASP A 258 17.98 -13.02 -3.34
CA ASP A 258 18.61 -12.72 -2.05
C ASP A 258 17.57 -12.78 -0.90
N GLY A 259 16.35 -12.34 -1.17
CA GLY A 259 15.23 -12.34 -0.21
C GLY A 259 14.54 -13.70 -0.08
N GLY A 260 14.60 -14.55 -1.13
CA GLY A 260 13.90 -15.83 -1.16
C GLY A 260 12.38 -15.69 -1.21
N ALA A 261 11.84 -14.62 -1.82
CA ALA A 261 10.40 -14.39 -1.86
C ALA A 261 9.65 -15.56 -2.51
N THR A 262 8.51 -15.90 -1.92
CA THR A 262 7.63 -16.98 -2.39
C THR A 262 6.61 -16.51 -3.42
N CYS A 263 6.56 -15.20 -3.71
CA CYS A 263 5.69 -14.65 -4.74
C CYS A 263 6.29 -13.44 -5.46
N VAL A 264 6.00 -13.36 -6.75
CA VAL A 264 6.17 -12.14 -7.56
C VAL A 264 4.85 -11.83 -8.24
N MET A 265 4.38 -10.59 -8.13
CA MET A 265 3.13 -10.16 -8.77
C MET A 265 3.43 -9.49 -10.11
N CYS A 266 2.86 -10.00 -11.20
CA CYS A 266 2.92 -9.34 -12.49
C CYS A 266 1.99 -8.12 -12.54
N ALA A 267 2.48 -7.02 -13.12
CA ALA A 267 1.78 -5.75 -13.17
C ALA A 267 0.64 -5.72 -14.20
N TYR A 268 -0.20 -4.68 -14.14
CA TYR A 268 -1.16 -4.36 -15.21
C TYR A 268 -0.46 -4.04 -16.54
N THR A 269 0.64 -3.30 -16.48
CA THR A 269 1.32 -2.67 -17.62
C THR A 269 1.81 -3.69 -18.65
N ALA A 270 1.77 -3.31 -19.93
CA ALA A 270 2.51 -4.01 -20.98
C ALA A 270 3.95 -3.48 -21.04
N VAL A 271 4.92 -4.35 -21.33
CA VAL A 271 6.33 -3.99 -21.52
C VAL A 271 6.70 -4.30 -22.95
N ASN A 272 7.05 -3.26 -23.71
CA ASN A 272 7.40 -3.36 -25.13
C ASN A 272 6.35 -4.15 -25.96
N GLY A 273 5.07 -3.90 -25.70
CA GLY A 273 3.94 -4.49 -26.43
C GLY A 273 3.40 -5.81 -25.86
N VAL A 274 4.01 -6.39 -24.82
CA VAL A 274 3.55 -7.64 -24.20
C VAL A 274 3.04 -7.37 -22.78
N PRO A 275 1.79 -7.73 -22.41
CA PRO A 275 1.31 -7.62 -21.04
C PRO A 275 2.22 -8.35 -20.06
N ALA A 276 2.54 -7.76 -18.90
CA ALA A 276 3.47 -8.38 -17.96
C ALA A 276 3.00 -9.77 -17.50
N CYS A 277 1.70 -9.95 -17.28
CA CYS A 277 1.08 -11.23 -16.91
C CYS A 277 0.95 -12.25 -18.07
N ALA A 278 1.35 -11.88 -19.29
CA ALA A 278 1.34 -12.73 -20.48
C ALA A 278 2.75 -13.01 -21.03
N SER A 279 3.79 -12.49 -20.38
CA SER A 279 5.16 -12.52 -20.88
C SER A 279 5.90 -13.76 -20.38
N SER A 280 6.07 -14.78 -21.23
CA SER A 280 6.89 -15.96 -20.90
C SER A 280 8.35 -15.59 -20.60
N ASP A 281 8.81 -14.52 -21.23
CA ASP A 281 10.12 -13.92 -21.04
C ASP A 281 10.31 -13.39 -19.61
N LEU A 282 9.28 -12.80 -19.01
CA LEU A 282 9.30 -12.37 -17.61
C LEU A 282 8.99 -13.53 -16.66
N LEU A 283 7.83 -14.18 -16.83
CA LEU A 283 7.32 -15.10 -15.81
C LEU A 283 8.08 -16.43 -15.79
N THR A 284 8.32 -17.04 -16.96
CA THR A 284 8.97 -18.35 -17.04
C THR A 284 10.49 -18.20 -17.13
N ARG A 285 11.02 -17.44 -18.08
CA ARG A 285 12.47 -17.32 -18.28
C ARG A 285 13.13 -16.55 -17.14
N THR A 286 12.64 -15.34 -16.83
CA THR A 286 13.31 -14.49 -15.83
C THR A 286 12.99 -14.91 -14.39
N PHE A 287 11.72 -14.90 -13.98
CA PHE A 287 11.37 -15.11 -12.57
C PHE A 287 11.66 -16.55 -12.13
N ARG A 288 11.22 -17.54 -12.91
CA ARG A 288 11.41 -18.96 -12.56
C ARG A 288 12.76 -19.51 -13.00
N GLY A 289 13.25 -19.14 -14.18
CA GLY A 289 14.54 -19.59 -14.71
C GLY A 289 15.71 -18.84 -14.08
N ASP A 290 15.96 -17.62 -14.55
CA ASP A 290 17.17 -16.85 -14.22
C ASP A 290 17.27 -16.49 -12.72
N TRP A 291 16.14 -16.23 -12.06
CA TRP A 291 16.11 -15.88 -10.63
C TRP A 291 15.77 -17.06 -9.72
N GLY A 292 15.27 -18.17 -10.26
CA GLY A 292 14.98 -19.36 -9.48
C GLY A 292 13.83 -19.22 -8.48
N LEU A 293 12.75 -18.49 -8.81
CA LEU A 293 11.58 -18.32 -7.95
C LEU A 293 11.02 -19.68 -7.46
N ASP A 294 11.25 -19.98 -6.19
CA ASP A 294 10.67 -21.11 -5.48
C ASP A 294 9.33 -20.71 -4.84
N GLY A 295 8.32 -20.54 -5.69
CA GLY A 295 7.03 -19.98 -5.31
C GLY A 295 6.06 -19.84 -6.48
N TYR A 296 5.16 -18.87 -6.37
CA TYR A 296 4.10 -18.63 -7.35
C TYR A 296 4.13 -17.21 -7.92
N VAL A 297 3.61 -17.04 -9.12
CA VAL A 297 3.39 -15.76 -9.77
C VAL A 297 1.90 -15.42 -9.66
N ALA A 298 1.62 -14.28 -9.05
CA ALA A 298 0.27 -13.71 -8.99
C ALA A 298 0.08 -12.62 -10.05
N SER A 299 -1.16 -12.38 -10.45
CA SER A 299 -1.51 -11.17 -11.19
C SER A 299 -2.00 -10.09 -10.23
N ASP A 300 -1.82 -8.82 -10.61
CA ASP A 300 -2.55 -7.71 -10.00
C ASP A 300 -4.06 -7.83 -10.29
N CYS A 301 -4.92 -7.12 -9.56
CA CYS A 301 -6.38 -7.29 -9.53
C CYS A 301 -7.12 -6.32 -10.47
N ASP A 302 -7.53 -6.65 -11.69
CA ASP A 302 -7.68 -7.95 -12.36
C ASP A 302 -6.94 -7.91 -13.71
N ALA A 303 -5.62 -8.08 -13.65
CA ALA A 303 -4.71 -7.88 -14.78
C ALA A 303 -4.96 -8.89 -15.91
N VAL A 304 -5.42 -10.10 -15.60
CA VAL A 304 -5.77 -11.11 -16.60
C VAL A 304 -6.94 -10.63 -17.46
N ALA A 305 -8.03 -10.13 -16.84
CA ALA A 305 -9.14 -9.57 -17.61
C ALA A 305 -8.70 -8.35 -18.45
N ILE A 306 -7.86 -7.49 -17.87
CA ILE A 306 -7.36 -6.25 -18.49
C ILE A 306 -6.59 -6.50 -19.79
N MET A 307 -5.84 -7.61 -19.89
CA MET A 307 -5.14 -8.02 -21.12
C MET A 307 -6.08 -8.04 -22.34
N ARG A 308 -7.33 -8.45 -22.15
CA ARG A 308 -8.36 -8.43 -23.19
C ARG A 308 -9.14 -7.12 -23.21
N ASP A 309 -9.61 -6.70 -22.04
CA ASP A 309 -10.62 -5.64 -21.93
C ASP A 309 -10.09 -4.24 -22.21
N ALA A 310 -8.84 -3.97 -21.86
CA ALA A 310 -8.20 -2.69 -22.11
C ALA A 310 -7.07 -2.80 -23.16
N GLN A 311 -6.29 -3.88 -23.12
CA GLN A 311 -5.07 -4.00 -23.94
C GLN A 311 -5.29 -4.71 -25.28
N ARG A 312 -6.44 -5.38 -25.46
CA ARG A 312 -6.81 -6.09 -26.71
C ARG A 312 -5.75 -7.11 -27.16
N TYR A 313 -5.03 -7.70 -26.22
CA TYR A 313 -3.91 -8.60 -26.50
C TYR A 313 -4.36 -10.00 -26.96
N ALA A 314 -5.46 -10.50 -26.40
CA ALA A 314 -6.03 -11.80 -26.75
C ALA A 314 -7.48 -11.65 -27.24
N PRO A 315 -7.93 -12.45 -28.22
CA PRO A 315 -9.20 -12.24 -28.91
C PRO A 315 -10.41 -12.73 -28.11
N THR A 316 -10.28 -13.79 -27.30
CA THR A 316 -11.36 -14.29 -26.44
C THR A 316 -10.93 -14.44 -24.98
N PRO A 317 -11.88 -14.53 -24.04
CA PRO A 317 -11.59 -14.85 -22.66
C PRO A 317 -10.74 -16.10 -22.43
N GLU A 318 -11.07 -17.16 -23.14
CA GLU A 318 -10.36 -18.44 -23.04
C GLU A 318 -8.94 -18.37 -23.58
N ASP A 319 -8.71 -17.60 -24.65
CA ASP A 319 -7.36 -17.34 -25.15
C ASP A 319 -6.56 -16.53 -24.14
N THR A 320 -7.20 -15.58 -23.46
CA THR A 320 -6.57 -14.74 -22.44
C THR A 320 -6.08 -15.58 -21.26
N VAL A 321 -6.94 -16.47 -20.75
CA VAL A 321 -6.57 -17.42 -19.68
C VAL A 321 -5.45 -18.35 -20.14
N ALA A 322 -5.58 -18.95 -21.33
CA ALA A 322 -4.60 -19.88 -21.86
C ALA A 322 -3.21 -19.23 -22.04
N VAL A 323 -3.16 -18.01 -22.57
CA VAL A 323 -1.91 -17.27 -22.77
C VAL A 323 -1.25 -16.93 -21.43
N ALA A 324 -2.02 -16.47 -20.43
CA ALA A 324 -1.47 -16.14 -19.12
C ALA A 324 -0.88 -17.36 -18.41
N LEU A 325 -1.62 -18.48 -18.34
CA LEU A 325 -1.13 -19.71 -17.69
C LEU A 325 0.09 -20.29 -18.42
N LYS A 326 0.06 -20.35 -19.76
CA LYS A 326 1.21 -20.85 -20.55
C LYS A 326 2.43 -19.96 -20.43
N ALA A 327 2.26 -18.66 -20.22
CA ALA A 327 3.37 -17.74 -19.96
C ALA A 327 4.04 -18.03 -18.61
N GLY A 328 3.31 -18.59 -17.64
CA GLY A 328 3.82 -18.96 -16.32
C GLY A 328 3.10 -18.27 -15.15
N LEU A 329 1.92 -17.69 -15.38
CA LEU A 329 1.06 -17.20 -14.30
C LEU A 329 0.46 -18.37 -13.52
N ASP A 330 0.50 -18.31 -12.18
CA ASP A 330 -0.09 -19.35 -11.34
C ASP A 330 -1.42 -18.94 -10.71
N LEU A 331 -1.60 -17.65 -10.40
CA LEU A 331 -2.78 -17.15 -9.68
C LEU A 331 -3.37 -15.90 -10.33
N ASN A 332 -4.67 -15.93 -10.62
CA ASN A 332 -5.42 -14.74 -11.00
C ASN A 332 -5.91 -13.99 -9.75
N CYS A 333 -5.55 -12.72 -9.55
CA CYS A 333 -6.32 -11.88 -8.64
C CYS A 333 -7.59 -11.42 -9.33
N GLY A 334 -8.74 -11.82 -8.80
CA GLY A 334 -10.01 -11.85 -9.50
C GLY A 334 -10.44 -13.28 -9.82
N ASN A 335 -11.59 -13.38 -10.49
CA ASN A 335 -12.22 -14.67 -10.80
C ASN A 335 -12.20 -15.01 -12.30
N TYR A 336 -11.48 -14.24 -13.12
CA TYR A 336 -11.47 -14.36 -14.57
C TYR A 336 -11.02 -15.76 -15.04
N THR A 337 -9.95 -16.29 -14.46
CA THR A 337 -9.48 -17.66 -14.73
C THR A 337 -10.46 -18.71 -14.22
N GLN A 338 -11.13 -18.48 -13.09
CA GLN A 338 -12.14 -19.41 -12.56
C GLN A 338 -13.38 -19.45 -13.47
N GLU A 339 -13.80 -18.29 -14.01
CA GLU A 339 -14.96 -18.18 -14.90
C GLU A 339 -14.69 -18.81 -16.29
N HIS A 340 -13.48 -18.66 -16.84
CA HIS A 340 -13.18 -19.03 -18.23
C HIS A 340 -12.27 -20.26 -18.40
N GLY A 341 -11.58 -20.72 -17.34
CA GLY A 341 -10.59 -21.80 -17.42
C GLY A 341 -11.16 -23.14 -17.90
N MET A 342 -12.34 -23.53 -17.42
CA MET A 342 -12.99 -24.77 -17.89
C MET A 342 -13.35 -24.72 -19.37
N ALA A 343 -13.71 -23.56 -19.91
CA ALA A 343 -13.98 -23.39 -21.33
C ALA A 343 -12.67 -23.45 -22.15
N ALA A 344 -11.59 -22.83 -21.66
CA ALA A 344 -10.28 -22.88 -22.30
C ALA A 344 -9.73 -24.31 -22.42
N ILE A 345 -9.90 -25.15 -21.39
CA ILE A 345 -9.52 -26.57 -21.46
C ILE A 345 -10.38 -27.33 -22.48
N ARG A 346 -11.71 -27.18 -22.41
CA ARG A 346 -12.63 -27.88 -23.33
C ARG A 346 -12.42 -27.50 -24.80
N GLN A 347 -12.00 -26.26 -25.07
CA GLN A 347 -11.68 -25.79 -26.41
C GLN A 347 -10.27 -26.18 -26.87
N GLY A 348 -9.47 -26.88 -26.04
CA GLY A 348 -8.09 -27.25 -26.35
C GLY A 348 -7.12 -26.07 -26.37
N LYS A 349 -7.52 -24.89 -25.87
CA LYS A 349 -6.67 -23.69 -25.82
C LYS A 349 -5.57 -23.82 -24.78
N MET A 350 -5.82 -24.56 -23.70
CA MET A 350 -4.83 -24.99 -22.71
C MET A 350 -5.09 -26.42 -22.27
N MET A 351 -4.10 -27.05 -21.65
CA MET A 351 -4.20 -28.41 -21.13
C MET A 351 -4.38 -28.37 -19.61
N GLU A 352 -4.96 -29.44 -19.04
CA GLU A 352 -5.04 -29.60 -17.58
C GLU A 352 -3.66 -29.52 -16.91
N LYS A 353 -2.60 -30.04 -17.55
CA LYS A 353 -1.23 -29.94 -17.03
C LYS A 353 -0.73 -28.50 -16.86
N ASP A 354 -1.27 -27.54 -17.62
CA ASP A 354 -0.92 -26.13 -17.48
C ASP A 354 -1.47 -25.58 -16.14
N VAL A 355 -2.66 -26.06 -15.73
CA VAL A 355 -3.27 -25.80 -14.42
C VAL A 355 -2.52 -26.56 -13.31
N ASP A 356 -2.16 -27.82 -13.54
CA ASP A 356 -1.46 -28.64 -12.54
C ASP A 356 -0.11 -28.02 -12.11
N LYS A 357 0.63 -27.48 -13.08
CA LYS A 357 1.87 -26.75 -12.83
C LYS A 357 1.62 -25.56 -11.89
N ALA A 358 0.61 -24.73 -12.21
CA ALA A 358 0.25 -23.57 -11.41
C ALA A 358 -0.14 -23.94 -9.97
N LEU A 359 -1.01 -24.94 -9.82
CA LEU A 359 -1.50 -25.39 -8.52
C LEU A 359 -0.40 -26.04 -7.69
N THR A 360 0.53 -26.76 -8.30
CA THR A 360 1.65 -27.38 -7.58
C THR A 360 2.50 -26.31 -6.88
N ASN A 361 2.76 -25.18 -7.55
CA ASN A 361 3.48 -24.04 -6.97
C ASN A 361 2.70 -23.39 -5.82
N LEU A 362 1.39 -23.15 -6.02
CA LEU A 362 0.52 -22.54 -5.03
C LEU A 362 0.40 -23.39 -3.77
N PHE A 363 0.13 -24.69 -3.94
CA PHE A 363 0.01 -25.62 -2.82
C PHE A 363 1.36 -25.87 -2.14
N ALA A 364 2.49 -25.86 -2.84
CA ALA A 364 3.81 -25.97 -2.20
C ALA A 364 4.06 -24.82 -1.22
N VAL A 365 3.62 -23.59 -1.53
CA VAL A 365 3.67 -22.47 -0.57
C VAL A 365 2.71 -22.70 0.60
N ARG A 366 1.46 -23.11 0.35
CA ARG A 366 0.50 -23.40 1.43
C ARG A 366 0.96 -24.54 2.35
N MET A 367 1.66 -25.54 1.83
CA MET A 367 2.31 -26.60 2.59
C MET A 367 3.41 -26.03 3.50
N ARG A 368 4.28 -25.16 2.97
CA ARG A 368 5.32 -24.48 3.76
C ARG A 368 4.76 -23.52 4.82
N LEU A 369 3.55 -23.00 4.61
CA LEU A 369 2.80 -22.20 5.61
C LEU A 369 2.15 -23.06 6.70
N GLY A 370 2.25 -24.39 6.63
CA GLY A 370 1.68 -25.31 7.61
C GLY A 370 0.17 -25.51 7.49
N HIS A 371 -0.46 -25.09 6.38
CA HIS A 371 -1.92 -25.19 6.20
C HIS A 371 -2.43 -26.65 6.18
N PHE A 372 -1.54 -27.59 5.86
CA PHE A 372 -1.81 -29.02 5.76
C PHE A 372 -1.15 -29.81 6.90
N ASP A 373 -0.83 -29.13 8.01
CA ASP A 373 -0.17 -29.75 9.16
C ASP A 373 -1.13 -29.83 10.37
N GLY A 374 -2.44 -29.89 10.11
CA GLY A 374 -3.48 -29.88 11.15
C GLY A 374 -3.58 -28.54 11.88
N ASP A 375 -4.31 -28.54 12.99
CA ASP A 375 -4.45 -27.34 13.82
C ASP A 375 -3.10 -26.95 14.44
N PRO A 376 -2.55 -25.76 14.12
CA PRO A 376 -1.26 -25.32 14.63
C PRO A 376 -1.31 -24.97 16.12
N ARG A 377 -2.49 -24.72 16.69
CA ARG A 377 -2.63 -24.23 18.07
C ARG A 377 -2.05 -25.22 19.08
N GLY A 378 -1.21 -24.71 19.97
CA GLY A 378 -0.61 -25.47 21.08
C GLY A 378 0.50 -26.47 20.72
N SER A 379 0.86 -26.65 19.45
CA SER A 379 1.86 -27.67 19.06
C SER A 379 2.73 -27.36 17.85
N ALA A 380 2.41 -26.33 17.04
CA ALA A 380 3.20 -25.95 15.86
C ALA A 380 3.93 -24.62 16.04
N PRO A 381 5.02 -24.37 15.27
CA PRO A 381 5.63 -23.04 15.17
C PRO A 381 4.57 -21.98 14.86
N TYR A 382 4.61 -20.86 15.59
CA TYR A 382 3.64 -19.76 15.52
C TYR A 382 2.21 -20.08 15.99
N GLY A 383 1.90 -21.32 16.37
CA GLY A 383 0.57 -21.72 16.82
C GLY A 383 0.12 -21.15 18.17
N GLY A 384 1.08 -20.65 18.97
CA GLY A 384 0.80 -19.96 20.23
C GLY A 384 0.46 -18.48 20.08
N LEU A 385 0.58 -17.90 18.87
CA LEU A 385 0.31 -16.49 18.65
C LEU A 385 -1.20 -16.21 18.68
N GLY A 386 -1.59 -15.14 19.36
CA GLY A 386 -2.98 -14.73 19.49
C GLY A 386 -3.14 -13.23 19.75
N ALA A 387 -4.26 -12.83 20.36
CA ALA A 387 -4.61 -11.41 20.49
C ALA A 387 -3.57 -10.59 21.28
N ALA A 388 -2.85 -11.22 22.21
CA ALA A 388 -1.79 -10.59 23.00
C ALA A 388 -0.51 -10.29 22.18
N ASP A 389 -0.35 -10.90 21.01
CA ASP A 389 0.78 -10.69 20.08
C ASP A 389 0.51 -9.59 19.04
N VAL A 390 -0.65 -8.93 19.11
CA VAL A 390 -1.02 -7.82 18.24
C VAL A 390 -0.93 -6.51 19.00
N CYS A 391 -0.35 -5.47 18.39
CA CYS A 391 -0.20 -4.17 19.02
C CYS A 391 0.52 -4.21 20.37
N THR A 392 1.54 -5.05 20.45
CA THR A 392 2.40 -5.15 21.64
C THR A 392 3.14 -3.84 21.87
N ALA A 393 3.69 -3.67 23.09
CA ALA A 393 4.49 -2.49 23.40
C ALA A 393 5.72 -2.38 22.48
N GLU A 394 6.30 -3.52 22.12
CA GLU A 394 7.43 -3.64 21.20
C GLU A 394 7.04 -3.21 19.79
N HIS A 395 5.92 -3.69 19.24
CA HIS A 395 5.47 -3.29 17.90
C HIS A 395 5.13 -1.79 17.83
N LYS A 396 4.49 -1.24 18.88
CA LYS A 396 4.21 0.20 18.98
C LYS A 396 5.49 1.03 19.07
N SER A 397 6.47 0.58 19.84
CA SER A 397 7.78 1.24 19.95
C SER A 397 8.54 1.19 18.64
N LEU A 398 8.46 0.06 17.91
CA LEU A 398 9.04 -0.07 16.58
C LEU A 398 8.40 0.87 15.56
N ALA A 399 7.08 1.08 15.61
CA ALA A 399 6.41 2.06 14.76
C ALA A 399 6.85 3.50 15.06
N LEU A 400 7.10 3.82 16.34
CA LEU A 400 7.65 5.10 16.76
C LEU A 400 9.10 5.28 16.30
N GLU A 401 9.95 4.27 16.49
CA GLU A 401 11.34 4.22 16.02
C GLU A 401 11.42 4.44 14.51
N ALA A 402 10.61 3.69 13.75
CA ALA A 402 10.54 3.84 12.29
C ALA A 402 10.15 5.26 11.86
N ALA A 403 9.25 5.92 12.61
CA ALA A 403 8.89 7.29 12.33
C ALA A 403 10.03 8.26 12.68
N GLN A 404 10.71 8.06 13.81
CA GLN A 404 11.80 8.92 14.27
C GLN A 404 13.01 8.85 13.32
N ASP A 405 13.40 7.64 12.92
CA ASP A 405 14.57 7.41 12.07
C ASP A 405 14.31 7.76 10.60
N GLY A 406 13.05 7.71 10.15
CA GLY A 406 12.67 8.07 8.79
C GLY A 406 12.47 9.58 8.55
N ILE A 407 12.28 10.39 9.59
CA ILE A 407 12.04 11.84 9.42
C ILE A 407 13.31 12.55 8.95
N VAL A 408 13.22 13.21 7.79
CA VAL A 408 14.34 13.96 7.19
C VAL A 408 14.29 15.45 7.55
N LEU A 409 15.32 15.95 8.23
CA LEU A 409 15.51 17.39 8.47
C LEU A 409 16.10 18.05 7.21
N LEU A 410 15.24 18.71 6.42
CA LEU A 410 15.66 19.33 5.16
C LEU A 410 16.26 20.74 5.32
N LYS A 411 15.95 21.45 6.42
CA LYS A 411 16.39 22.83 6.65
C LYS A 411 16.41 23.19 8.13
N ASN A 412 17.50 23.78 8.62
CA ASN A 412 17.62 24.32 9.98
C ASN A 412 18.59 25.51 10.10
N ASP A 413 18.65 26.39 9.09
CA ASP A 413 19.65 27.47 9.01
C ASP A 413 19.62 28.46 10.18
N ALA A 414 18.45 28.62 10.82
CA ALA A 414 18.27 29.54 11.95
C ALA A 414 18.54 28.87 13.31
N GLY A 415 18.94 27.59 13.34
CA GLY A 415 19.20 26.84 14.57
C GLY A 415 18.01 26.73 15.51
N ILE A 416 16.77 26.83 14.99
CA ILE A 416 15.54 26.81 15.80
C ILE A 416 15.26 25.40 16.34
N LEU A 417 15.67 24.36 15.61
CA LEU A 417 15.57 22.98 16.06
C LEU A 417 16.89 22.49 16.68
N PRO A 418 16.84 21.72 17.79
CA PRO A 418 15.63 21.32 18.53
C PRO A 418 15.00 22.47 19.32
N LEU A 419 13.67 22.46 19.49
CA LEU A 419 12.96 23.48 20.27
C LEU A 419 13.34 23.38 21.75
N ASP A 420 13.88 24.44 22.32
CA ASP A 420 14.14 24.50 23.75
C ASP A 420 12.84 24.69 24.55
N ARG A 421 12.47 23.67 25.33
CA ARG A 421 11.27 23.68 26.19
C ARG A 421 11.29 24.80 27.24
N SER A 422 12.48 25.24 27.66
CA SER A 422 12.63 26.32 28.63
C SER A 422 12.40 27.70 28.00
N ALA A 423 12.70 27.85 26.71
CA ALA A 423 12.52 29.09 25.96
C ALA A 423 11.13 29.22 25.32
N VAL A 424 10.49 28.10 24.96
CA VAL A 424 9.20 28.10 24.25
C VAL A 424 8.03 28.01 25.23
N GLY A 425 7.54 29.18 25.69
CA GLY A 425 6.38 29.27 26.58
C GLY A 425 5.02 28.98 25.91
N SER A 426 4.93 29.04 24.58
CA SER A 426 3.72 28.69 23.80
C SER A 426 4.06 28.39 22.33
N ALA A 427 3.19 27.64 21.66
CA ALA A 427 3.33 27.28 20.25
C ALA A 427 1.99 27.39 19.50
N ALA A 428 2.00 27.99 18.31
CA ALA A 428 0.91 27.85 17.36
C ALA A 428 1.17 26.64 16.44
N VAL A 429 0.20 25.74 16.31
CA VAL A 429 0.25 24.56 15.44
C VAL A 429 -0.75 24.81 14.31
N ILE A 430 -0.24 25.08 13.10
CA ILE A 430 -1.05 25.55 11.98
C ILE A 430 -1.01 24.57 10.81
N GLY A 431 -2.19 24.20 10.29
CA GLY A 431 -2.33 23.53 8.99
C GLY A 431 -3.25 22.31 8.99
N HIS A 432 -3.82 22.02 7.82
CA HIS A 432 -4.80 20.96 7.58
C HIS A 432 -4.42 19.58 8.13
N ASN A 433 -3.13 19.22 8.07
CA ASN A 433 -2.67 17.90 8.50
C ASN A 433 -2.36 17.82 10.00
N ALA A 434 -2.28 18.95 10.70
CA ALA A 434 -1.71 18.96 12.04
C ALA A 434 -2.55 18.18 13.06
N ASN A 435 -3.86 18.06 12.83
CA ASN A 435 -4.77 17.26 13.65
C ASN A 435 -5.60 16.26 12.82
N ASN A 436 -5.02 15.69 11.76
CA ASN A 436 -5.70 14.70 10.92
C ASN A 436 -5.04 13.32 11.06
N PRO A 437 -5.66 12.36 11.79
CA PRO A 437 -5.09 11.03 12.00
C PRO A 437 -5.01 10.20 10.71
N LEU A 438 -5.94 10.39 9.77
CA LEU A 438 -5.98 9.59 8.53
C LEU A 438 -4.81 9.90 7.60
N VAL A 439 -4.27 11.12 7.64
CA VAL A 439 -3.13 11.52 6.80
C VAL A 439 -1.85 10.76 7.20
N LEU A 440 -1.75 10.30 8.44
CA LEU A 440 -0.60 9.54 8.93
C LEU A 440 -0.53 8.13 8.33
N SER A 441 -1.68 7.57 7.94
CA SER A 441 -1.80 6.19 7.47
C SER A 441 -1.50 6.01 5.98
N GLY A 442 -1.48 7.06 5.16
CA GLY A 442 -1.28 6.92 3.71
C GLY A 442 -2.35 6.07 3.04
N ASN A 443 -1.96 4.99 2.35
CA ASN A 443 -2.85 3.99 1.74
C ASN A 443 -2.43 2.56 2.14
N TYR A 444 -3.25 1.56 1.83
CA TYR A 444 -3.00 0.15 2.22
C TYR A 444 -2.76 -0.04 3.73
N PHE A 445 -3.56 0.62 4.55
CA PHE A 445 -3.51 0.54 6.02
C PHE A 445 -4.64 -0.33 6.61
N GLY A 446 -4.50 -0.73 7.86
CA GLY A 446 -5.56 -1.34 8.67
C GLY A 446 -6.00 -0.41 9.80
N PRO A 447 -6.89 -0.85 10.70
CA PRO A 447 -7.32 -0.01 11.79
C PRO A 447 -6.14 0.13 12.75
N ALA A 448 -5.59 1.32 12.91
CA ALA A 448 -4.47 1.52 13.82
C ALA A 448 -4.94 1.33 15.27
N CYS A 449 -4.21 0.57 16.08
CA CYS A 449 -4.53 0.43 17.50
C CYS A 449 -4.26 1.70 18.32
N GLU A 450 -3.37 2.58 17.85
CA GLU A 450 -3.15 3.89 18.44
C GLU A 450 -2.81 4.90 17.34
N THR A 451 -3.12 6.17 17.57
CA THR A 451 -2.71 7.25 16.69
C THR A 451 -2.39 8.52 17.48
N THR A 452 -1.27 9.15 17.14
CA THR A 452 -0.84 10.43 17.71
C THR A 452 -0.61 11.43 16.58
N THR A 453 -1.47 12.46 16.52
CA THR A 453 -1.35 13.54 15.53
C THR A 453 -0.17 14.46 15.87
N PRO A 454 0.37 15.23 14.90
CA PRO A 454 1.38 16.25 15.18
C PRO A 454 0.95 17.23 16.28
N LEU A 455 -0.33 17.64 16.29
CA LEU A 455 -0.90 18.48 17.35
C LEU A 455 -0.80 17.81 18.71
N LYS A 456 -1.25 16.55 18.83
CA LYS A 456 -1.21 15.79 20.10
C LYS A 456 0.23 15.59 20.57
N GLY A 457 1.15 15.28 19.67
CA GLY A 457 2.58 15.16 19.97
C GLY A 457 3.18 16.46 20.53
N LEU A 458 2.87 17.61 19.89
CA LEU A 458 3.34 18.92 20.35
C LEU A 458 2.68 19.38 21.65
N GLN A 459 1.42 19.03 21.91
CA GLN A 459 0.75 19.27 23.19
C GLN A 459 1.43 18.54 24.35
N GLY A 460 2.05 17.38 24.09
CA GLY A 460 2.90 16.69 25.06
C GLY A 460 4.28 17.33 25.26
N TYR A 461 4.71 18.22 24.36
CA TYR A 461 6.04 18.85 24.36
C TYR A 461 6.03 20.29 24.88
N VAL A 462 5.02 21.09 24.49
CA VAL A 462 4.84 22.51 24.84
C VAL A 462 3.56 22.68 25.64
N LYS A 463 3.61 23.39 26.77
CA LYS A 463 2.45 23.54 27.68
C LYS A 463 1.27 24.29 27.04
N ASN A 464 1.55 25.38 26.34
CA ASN A 464 0.52 26.27 25.78
C ASN A 464 0.48 26.15 24.25
N VAL A 465 -0.27 25.17 23.74
CA VAL A 465 -0.44 24.97 22.29
C VAL A 465 -1.78 25.51 21.82
N ARG A 466 -1.75 26.33 20.76
CA ARG A 466 -2.96 26.78 20.04
C ARG A 466 -2.99 26.15 18.65
N PHE A 467 -4.09 25.46 18.33
CA PHE A 467 -4.30 24.87 17.01
C PHE A 467 -5.08 25.82 16.10
N LEU A 468 -4.64 25.94 14.85
CA LEU A 468 -5.38 26.59 13.78
C LEU A 468 -5.36 25.68 12.55
N ALA A 469 -6.52 25.26 12.05
CA ALA A 469 -6.56 24.43 10.84
C ALA A 469 -5.96 25.14 9.61
N GLY A 470 -6.08 26.47 9.55
CA GLY A 470 -5.65 27.25 8.40
C GLY A 470 -6.59 27.00 7.22
N CYS A 471 -6.11 26.24 6.22
CA CYS A 471 -6.94 25.85 5.08
C CYS A 471 -7.56 24.46 5.28
N ASP A 472 -8.70 24.21 4.63
CA ASP A 472 -9.41 22.91 4.71
C ASP A 472 -8.77 21.81 3.84
N SER A 473 -7.78 22.14 3.03
CA SER A 473 -7.07 21.18 2.19
C SER A 473 -5.67 21.65 1.79
N ALA A 474 -4.87 20.72 1.27
CA ALA A 474 -3.57 21.03 0.67
C ALA A 474 -3.65 21.97 -0.55
N ALA A 475 -4.80 22.00 -1.23
CA ALA A 475 -5.07 22.90 -2.36
C ALA A 475 -5.27 24.37 -1.94
N CYS A 476 -5.53 24.60 -0.64
CA CYS A 476 -5.77 25.91 -0.03
C CYS A 476 -6.48 26.90 -0.97
N GLY A 477 -7.79 26.71 -1.19
CA GLY A 477 -8.63 27.82 -1.63
C GLY A 477 -8.72 28.84 -0.48
N PHE A 478 -8.79 30.14 -0.80
CA PHE A 478 -8.85 31.23 0.18
C PHE A 478 -9.62 30.83 1.45
N ALA A 479 -8.97 30.98 2.60
CA ALA A 479 -9.60 30.77 3.89
C ALA A 479 -10.84 31.66 3.97
N ARG A 480 -12.03 31.07 4.03
CA ARG A 480 -13.21 31.81 4.51
C ARG A 480 -12.99 32.02 6.00
N GLY A 481 -12.39 33.16 6.35
CA GLY A 481 -12.51 33.67 7.71
C GLY A 481 -13.98 33.97 7.96
N GLU A 482 -14.71 33.04 8.57
CA GLU A 482 -15.95 33.40 9.24
C GLU A 482 -15.57 34.09 10.55
N ALA A 483 -15.74 35.41 10.57
CA ALA A 483 -15.86 36.14 11.84
C ALA A 483 -17.12 35.63 12.57
N PRO A 484 -17.15 35.60 13.92
CA PRO A 484 -18.31 35.15 14.65
C PRO A 484 -19.48 36.12 14.42
N GLY A 485 -20.46 35.71 13.62
CA GLY A 485 -21.67 36.47 13.30
C GLY A 485 -22.94 35.80 13.84
N ASP A 486 -23.66 36.54 14.69
CA ASP A 486 -25.09 36.51 15.10
C ASP A 486 -25.92 35.20 14.93
N PRO A 487 -26.56 34.64 15.99
CA PRO A 487 -27.28 33.35 15.97
C PRO A 487 -28.60 33.27 15.17
N ARG A 488 -28.90 34.15 14.21
CA ARG A 488 -30.25 34.27 13.63
C ARG A 488 -30.32 34.17 12.11
N THR A 489 -29.78 33.10 11.52
CA THR A 489 -30.19 32.68 10.15
C THR A 489 -30.30 31.15 10.03
N PRO A 490 -31.37 30.60 9.41
CA PRO A 490 -31.52 29.16 9.26
C PRO A 490 -30.60 28.64 8.14
N HIS A 491 -29.78 27.63 8.48
CA HIS A 491 -28.84 26.99 7.56
C HIS A 491 -29.55 26.32 6.37
N ARG A 492 -29.18 26.73 5.15
CA ARG A 492 -29.43 25.98 3.91
C ARG A 492 -28.16 25.17 3.60
N TRP A 493 -28.25 23.85 3.69
CA TRP A 493 -27.16 22.92 3.38
C TRP A 493 -26.67 23.05 1.94
N PRO A 494 -25.38 23.32 1.67
CA PRO A 494 -24.76 22.95 0.42
C PRO A 494 -24.40 21.46 0.46
N ARG A 495 -24.69 20.74 -0.61
CA ARG A 495 -24.36 19.31 -0.78
C ARG A 495 -22.84 19.15 -0.75
N GLY A 496 -22.31 18.68 0.38
CA GLY A 496 -20.92 18.27 0.53
C GLY A 496 -20.67 16.92 -0.14
N HIS A 497 -19.72 16.88 -1.07
CA HIS A 497 -19.17 15.65 -1.61
C HIS A 497 -18.40 14.91 -0.52
N HIS A 498 -19.05 13.93 0.11
CA HIS A 498 -18.40 12.96 0.98
C HIS A 498 -17.56 11.99 0.14
N VAL A 499 -16.25 11.91 0.39
CA VAL A 499 -15.47 10.72 0.05
C VAL A 499 -15.84 9.64 1.07
N ARG A 500 -16.90 8.88 0.78
CA ARG A 500 -17.12 7.57 1.38
C ARG A 500 -16.16 6.60 0.71
N ALA A 501 -15.26 5.98 1.47
CA ALA A 501 -14.69 4.70 1.08
C ALA A 501 -15.85 3.71 1.00
N VAL A 502 -16.20 3.27 -0.20
CA VAL A 502 -17.30 2.35 -0.44
C VAL A 502 -16.78 0.92 -0.39
N GLN A 503 -17.34 0.14 0.53
CA GLN A 503 -17.25 -1.32 0.62
C GLN A 503 -17.52 -1.98 -0.75
N PRO A 504 -16.79 -3.03 -1.12
CA PRO A 504 -17.27 -4.00 -2.10
C PRO A 504 -18.13 -5.02 -1.36
N GLN A 505 -19.46 -4.97 -1.51
CA GLN A 505 -20.32 -6.11 -1.19
C GLN A 505 -21.32 -6.39 -2.31
N ASP A 506 -21.33 -7.67 -2.67
CA ASP A 506 -22.36 -8.55 -3.25
C ASP A 506 -23.01 -8.25 -4.61
N ARG A 507 -22.72 -9.16 -5.55
CA ARG A 507 -23.40 -9.37 -6.83
C ARG A 507 -24.73 -10.12 -6.63
N ARG A 508 -25.76 -9.72 -7.38
CA ARG A 508 -26.72 -10.65 -8.02
C ARG A 508 -27.03 -10.19 -9.46
N HIS A 509 -26.39 -10.86 -10.42
CA HIS A 509 -26.80 -11.21 -11.79
C HIS A 509 -27.19 -10.15 -12.87
N PRO A 510 -27.15 -10.50 -14.18
CA PRO A 510 -26.32 -9.80 -15.16
C PRO A 510 -27.16 -9.01 -16.19
N LEU A 511 -26.57 -7.94 -16.74
CA LEU A 511 -26.64 -7.51 -18.14
C LEU A 511 -26.02 -6.10 -18.26
N GLY A 512 -25.41 -5.85 -19.42
CA GLY A 512 -24.38 -4.84 -19.60
C GLY A 512 -24.80 -3.38 -19.40
N ARG A 513 -23.83 -2.59 -18.94
CA ARG A 513 -23.46 -1.25 -19.45
C ARG A 513 -22.29 -0.73 -18.62
N ILE A 514 -21.28 -0.24 -19.32
CA ILE A 514 -20.09 0.43 -18.78
C ILE A 514 -20.54 1.65 -17.94
N PRO A 515 -20.18 1.77 -16.65
CA PRO A 515 -20.39 3.01 -15.91
C PRO A 515 -19.25 4.00 -16.17
N ARG A 516 -19.60 5.28 -16.38
CA ARG A 516 -18.68 6.43 -16.45
C ARG A 516 -17.97 6.67 -15.10
N PRO A 517 -16.76 7.28 -15.10
CA PRO A 517 -15.84 7.20 -13.96
C PRO A 517 -16.21 8.16 -12.82
N GLY A 518 -16.36 7.59 -11.62
CA GLY A 518 -16.42 8.28 -10.32
C GLY A 518 -15.24 7.85 -9.45
N ARG A 519 -14.57 8.83 -8.83
CA ARG A 519 -13.22 8.80 -8.26
C ARG A 519 -12.97 7.70 -7.19
N ARG A 520 -11.91 6.90 -7.40
CA ARG A 520 -11.19 6.00 -6.45
C ARG A 520 -9.70 5.96 -6.86
N ALA A 521 -8.87 5.20 -6.14
CA ALA A 521 -7.43 4.99 -6.40
C ALA A 521 -7.08 5.08 -7.90
N GLY A 522 -6.45 6.19 -8.30
CA GLY A 522 -6.30 6.51 -9.72
C GLY A 522 -6.00 7.97 -10.04
N HIS A 523 -5.47 8.77 -9.11
CA HIS A 523 -5.12 10.16 -9.40
C HIS A 523 -3.68 10.50 -9.02
N ARG A 524 -2.96 10.99 -10.04
CA ARG A 524 -1.65 11.64 -9.96
C ARG A 524 -1.81 13.14 -9.70
N LYS A 525 -0.79 13.80 -9.12
CA LYS A 525 -0.77 15.27 -8.94
C LYS A 525 -0.31 16.00 -10.23
N SER A 526 -0.97 17.09 -10.61
CA SER A 526 -0.53 18.09 -11.61
C SER A 526 -0.77 19.51 -11.08
N PRO A 527 0.12 20.51 -11.28
CA PRO A 527 1.58 20.49 -11.42
C PRO A 527 2.28 20.35 -10.05
N LEU A 528 3.61 20.11 -10.03
CA LEU A 528 4.46 19.98 -8.82
C LEU A 528 4.64 21.29 -8.02
N ARG A 529 3.88 22.33 -8.32
CA ARG A 529 3.88 23.57 -7.52
C ARG A 529 2.94 23.40 -6.34
N ARG A 530 3.31 23.96 -5.18
CA ARG A 530 2.34 24.18 -4.10
C ARG A 530 1.10 24.87 -4.70
N PRO A 531 -0.11 24.46 -4.35
CA PRO A 531 -1.29 25.28 -4.58
C PRO A 531 -1.06 26.63 -3.90
N GLN A 532 -1.02 27.73 -4.67
CA GLN A 532 -0.86 29.08 -4.13
C GLN A 532 -2.23 29.66 -3.71
N PRO A 533 -2.30 30.50 -2.65
CA PRO A 533 -1.17 31.12 -1.96
C PRO A 533 -1.12 30.78 -0.45
N GLN A 534 -0.20 29.89 -0.03
CA GLN A 534 0.31 29.86 1.35
C GLN A 534 1.47 30.86 1.56
N ARG A 535 1.44 31.98 0.84
CA ARG A 535 2.44 33.06 0.92
C ARG A 535 1.72 34.39 0.72
N GLU A 536 1.69 35.20 1.76
CA GLU A 536 1.59 36.66 1.64
C GLU A 536 2.86 37.26 2.25
N ALA A 537 3.48 38.18 1.52
CA ALA A 537 4.46 39.15 1.98
C ALA A 537 4.05 40.52 1.39
N PRO A 538 4.38 41.65 2.03
CA PRO A 538 3.71 42.93 1.79
C PRO A 538 4.03 43.48 0.40
N GLY A 539 3.05 44.18 -0.18
CA GLY A 539 3.00 44.54 -1.58
C GLY A 539 3.96 45.65 -1.99
N ASP A 540 4.35 45.57 -3.26
CA ASP A 540 4.79 46.71 -4.05
C ASP A 540 3.89 46.81 -5.30
N VAL A 541 3.44 48.03 -5.55
CA VAL A 541 2.59 48.48 -6.66
C VAL A 541 3.48 48.77 -7.88
N VAL A 542 2.89 48.85 -9.10
CA VAL A 542 3.30 49.57 -10.36
C VAL A 542 3.17 48.66 -11.62
N PRO A 543 2.80 49.15 -12.84
CA PRO A 543 1.50 48.82 -13.44
C PRO A 543 1.60 48.16 -14.85
N ARG A 544 0.43 47.97 -15.48
CA ARG A 544 0.23 47.40 -16.84
C ARG A 544 0.92 48.20 -17.96
N GLY A 545 1.41 47.47 -18.96
CA GLY A 545 1.68 47.96 -20.32
C GLY A 545 1.49 46.84 -21.36
N LEU A 546 0.67 47.12 -22.37
CA LEU A 546 0.40 46.31 -23.58
C LEU A 546 1.58 46.41 -24.57
N HIS A 547 1.83 45.36 -25.37
CA HIS A 547 1.69 45.43 -26.84
C HIS A 547 1.97 44.09 -27.56
N GLN A 548 1.24 43.94 -28.67
CA GLN A 548 1.26 42.90 -29.69
C GLN A 548 2.51 42.92 -30.58
N GLY A 549 2.75 41.84 -31.32
CA GLY A 549 3.53 41.90 -32.57
C GLY A 549 4.00 40.52 -33.06
N ALA A 550 3.27 39.97 -34.03
CA ALA A 550 3.66 38.81 -34.84
C ALA A 550 4.71 39.17 -35.89
N HIS A 551 5.48 38.20 -36.40
CA HIS A 551 5.58 37.92 -37.84
C HIS A 551 6.47 36.70 -38.18
N ASP A 552 6.07 36.07 -39.28
CA ASP A 552 6.51 34.83 -39.93
C ASP A 552 7.90 34.86 -40.58
N GLY A 553 8.42 33.67 -40.97
CA GLY A 553 9.54 33.56 -41.91
C GLY A 553 10.00 32.12 -42.23
N HIS A 554 9.54 31.63 -43.39
CA HIS A 554 9.78 30.38 -44.15
C HIS A 554 11.27 29.94 -44.37
N ALA A 555 11.57 28.62 -44.34
CA ALA A 555 11.87 27.70 -45.49
C ALA A 555 13.36 27.75 -45.97
N ASP A 556 14.08 26.74 -46.51
CA ASP A 556 13.95 25.29 -46.82
C ASP A 556 15.36 24.74 -47.21
N ALA A 557 15.51 23.41 -47.21
CA ALA A 557 16.31 22.54 -48.11
C ALA A 557 17.86 22.31 -48.02
N ARG A 558 18.20 21.01 -47.77
CA ARG A 558 19.10 20.03 -48.51
C ARG A 558 20.60 20.42 -48.71
N ARG A 559 21.65 19.56 -48.67
CA ARG A 559 21.93 18.09 -48.65
C ARG A 559 23.47 17.88 -48.36
N PRO A 560 24.08 16.65 -48.40
CA PRO A 560 25.12 16.18 -47.46
C PRO A 560 26.58 16.15 -47.99
N GLY A 561 27.55 15.92 -47.09
CA GLY A 561 28.93 15.58 -47.48
C GLY A 561 29.94 15.40 -46.32
N HIS A 562 30.29 14.15 -46.06
CA HIS A 562 31.51 13.54 -45.50
C HIS A 562 32.60 14.30 -44.67
N ARG A 563 33.08 13.52 -43.69
CA ARG A 563 34.41 13.41 -43.04
C ARG A 563 34.74 14.30 -41.84
N LEU A 564 34.88 13.60 -40.72
CA LEU A 564 35.54 13.97 -39.47
C LEU A 564 36.96 14.54 -39.73
N PRO A 565 37.35 15.52 -38.93
CA PRO A 565 38.39 15.25 -37.93
C PRO A 565 37.96 15.70 -36.53
N ARG A 566 38.50 15.03 -35.51
CA ARG A 566 38.37 15.45 -34.10
C ARG A 566 38.86 16.89 -33.91
N PRO A 567 38.18 17.69 -33.10
CA PRO A 567 38.86 18.66 -32.27
C PRO A 567 38.54 18.48 -30.79
N GLU A 568 39.49 18.94 -30.01
CA GLU A 568 39.57 18.98 -28.56
C GLU A 568 38.33 19.62 -27.92
N LEU A 569 37.98 19.13 -26.73
CA LEU A 569 36.92 19.69 -25.89
C LEU A 569 37.20 21.16 -25.54
N PRO A 570 36.28 22.09 -25.79
CA PRO A 570 36.15 23.30 -24.99
C PRO A 570 35.31 22.96 -23.75
N LEU A 571 35.88 23.22 -22.58
CA LEU A 571 35.17 23.33 -21.31
C LEU A 571 34.04 24.36 -21.44
N LEU A 572 32.79 23.89 -21.52
CA LEU A 572 31.60 24.73 -21.36
C LEU A 572 31.11 24.64 -19.92
N HIS A 573 31.43 25.68 -19.15
CA HIS A 573 30.67 26.04 -17.96
C HIS A 573 29.26 26.49 -18.39
N GLY A 574 28.28 25.63 -18.15
CA GLY A 574 26.86 25.91 -18.33
C GLY A 574 26.06 25.05 -17.38
N GLN A 575 26.08 25.38 -16.09
CA GLN A 575 25.18 24.80 -15.10
C GLN A 575 23.78 25.40 -15.27
N ASP A 576 23.00 24.92 -16.23
CA ASP A 576 21.54 24.99 -16.12
C ASP A 576 21.07 23.88 -15.19
N ARG A 577 21.31 24.10 -13.90
CA ARG A 577 20.66 23.35 -12.82
C ARG A 577 19.18 23.69 -12.87
N LEU A 578 18.39 22.84 -13.51
CA LEU A 578 16.95 22.77 -13.32
C LEU A 578 16.68 22.39 -11.85
N GLN A 579 16.69 23.38 -10.95
CA GLN A 579 16.32 23.18 -9.56
C GLN A 579 14.80 22.93 -9.49
N VAL A 580 14.41 21.66 -9.52
CA VAL A 580 13.08 21.25 -9.06
C VAL A 580 13.08 21.39 -7.53
N ARG A 581 12.71 22.58 -7.04
CA ARG A 581 12.46 22.82 -5.61
C ARG A 581 11.17 22.10 -5.19
N LEU A 582 11.28 20.85 -4.78
CA LEU A 582 10.27 20.18 -3.98
C LEU A 582 10.28 20.80 -2.58
N ARG A 583 9.24 21.58 -2.25
CA ARG A 583 9.08 22.16 -0.90
C ARG A 583 8.09 21.32 -0.10
N PRO A 584 8.48 20.72 1.05
CA PRO A 584 7.57 19.95 1.90
C PRO A 584 6.39 20.80 2.40
N GLN A 585 5.29 20.14 2.75
CA GLN A 585 4.22 20.75 3.54
C GLN A 585 4.80 21.09 4.92
N LEU A 586 4.90 22.37 5.24
CA LEU A 586 5.54 22.83 6.48
C LEU A 586 4.47 22.93 7.57
N LEU A 587 4.65 22.20 8.67
CA LEU A 587 4.02 22.57 9.93
C LEU A 587 4.72 23.85 10.41
N GLN A 588 4.03 24.99 10.40
CA GLN A 588 4.57 26.21 10.98
C GLN A 588 4.33 26.18 12.49
N VAL A 589 5.41 25.99 13.25
CA VAL A 589 5.45 26.28 14.68
C VAL A 589 5.96 27.70 14.82
N LEU A 590 5.06 28.65 15.09
CA LEU A 590 5.44 30.02 15.44
C LEU A 590 5.52 30.11 16.97
N ALA A 591 6.72 30.38 17.47
CA ALA A 591 6.94 30.81 18.85
C ALA A 591 7.01 32.36 18.85
N PRO A 592 6.33 33.07 19.78
CA PRO A 592 6.45 34.52 19.85
C PRO A 592 7.89 34.90 20.23
N ALA A 593 8.50 35.78 19.43
CA ALA A 593 9.72 36.47 19.84
C ALA A 593 9.42 37.34 21.07
N ASN A 594 10.24 37.23 22.11
CA ASN A 594 10.14 38.07 23.31
C ASN A 594 10.15 39.55 22.91
N ARG A 595 9.03 40.25 23.17
CA ARG A 595 9.00 41.72 23.12
C ARG A 595 10.00 42.24 24.15
N ARG A 596 11.12 42.81 23.69
CA ARG A 596 11.87 43.74 24.53
C ARG A 596 10.94 44.91 24.85
N ARG A 597 10.81 45.23 26.14
CA ARG A 597 10.06 46.39 26.61
C ARG A 597 10.71 47.65 26.04
N GLU A 598 9.95 48.44 25.31
CA GLU A 598 10.26 49.85 25.08
C GLU A 598 9.97 50.59 26.39
N GLU A 599 10.99 51.23 26.96
CA GLU A 599 10.84 52.18 28.06
C GLU A 599 10.41 53.55 27.50
N PRO A 600 9.51 54.29 28.17
CA PRO A 600 9.02 55.56 27.68
C PRO A 600 10.03 56.69 27.94
N CYS A 601 10.27 57.50 26.91
CA CYS A 601 10.97 58.78 26.99
C CYS A 601 10.34 59.70 28.04
N SER A 602 11.13 60.15 29.03
CA SER A 602 10.85 61.37 29.78
C SER A 602 11.77 62.49 29.30
N GLN A 603 11.16 63.66 29.09
CA GLN A 603 11.83 64.90 28.75
C GLN A 603 12.43 65.53 30.01
N HIS A 604 13.69 65.98 29.98
CA HIS A 604 14.12 67.25 30.61
C HIS A 604 15.48 67.74 30.06
N GLU A 605 15.59 69.06 30.09
CA GLU A 605 16.43 70.00 29.32
C GLU A 605 17.96 70.03 29.59
N PRO A 606 18.73 70.78 28.78
CA PRO A 606 20.17 70.60 28.59
C PRO A 606 21.02 71.46 29.53
N THR A 607 22.17 70.93 29.96
CA THR A 607 23.29 71.74 30.46
C THR A 607 24.62 71.30 29.85
N ARG A 608 25.47 72.31 29.63
CA ARG A 608 26.65 72.35 28.76
C ARG A 608 27.94 71.77 29.40
N ARG A 609 28.76 71.11 28.55
CA ARG A 609 30.26 71.10 28.46
C ARG A 609 31.08 70.37 29.55
N PRO A 610 32.37 70.07 29.30
CA PRO A 610 32.98 69.48 28.08
C PRO A 610 33.96 68.32 28.41
N ALA A 611 34.53 67.76 27.35
CA ALA A 611 35.56 66.71 27.29
C ALA A 611 36.73 66.82 28.28
N ARG A 612 37.28 65.66 28.67
CA ARG A 612 38.72 65.40 28.80
C ARG A 612 39.02 63.89 28.78
N ASP A 613 40.16 63.60 28.17
CA ASP A 613 40.80 62.31 27.90
C ASP A 613 41.01 61.43 29.15
N VAL A 614 40.86 60.10 29.00
CA VAL A 614 41.92 59.04 29.02
C VAL A 614 41.30 57.76 28.47
#